data_AF-A0A8T7LSM9-F1
#
_entry.id   AF-A0A8T7LSM9-F1
#
_cell.length_a   1.000
_cell.length_b   1.000
_cell.length_c   1.000
_cell.angle_alpha   90.00
_cell.angle_beta   90.00
_cell.angle_gamma   90.00
#
_symmetry.space_group_name_H-M   'P 1'
#
loop_
_entity.id
_entity.type
_entity.pdbx_description
1 polymer ?
#
loop_
_entity_poly.entity_id
_entity_poly.type
_entity_poly.pdbx_seq_one_letter_code
_entity_poly.pdbx_strand_id
1 'polypeptide(L)'
;MEEVLKIAVQRKVLAVARSRVKYFYGGVACHAVKLLRTGYTEQHRLALRELAMSHRGELIFTEAGWQSVWVGAGEEKSVYLVIDPHSQAFALELVGRDGYKDGRLVDGHYFDELYIPRLSGHQWHPDSIFGHTFSGQCYVREFIYGETLAGDLSRFYTEEYRAMLRRNILGRTVTFISRRLAHFIVDNAYQRIKQNYRDTHEANVMIERLPLHNPENKSHFPLPLLWLEEDGQLVWCYVRLTAIDVRVNP
;
A
#
# COMPACT_ATOMS: atom_id res chain seq x y z
N MET A 1 -27.40 14.12 27.72
CA MET A 1 -27.61 14.42 26.29
C MET A 1 -26.33 14.97 25.64
N GLU A 2 -25.64 15.92 26.27
CA GLU A 2 -24.32 16.42 25.82
C GLU A 2 -23.23 15.33 25.71
N GLU A 3 -23.18 14.40 26.66
CA GLU A 3 -22.17 13.33 26.67
C GLU A 3 -22.40 12.29 25.56
N VAL A 4 -23.67 12.00 25.26
CA VAL A 4 -24.09 11.17 24.11
C VAL A 4 -23.77 11.88 22.80
N LEU A 5 -23.94 13.21 22.73
CA LEU A 5 -23.54 14.01 21.57
C LEU A 5 -22.02 14.03 21.38
N LYS A 6 -21.23 14.13 22.46
CA LYS A 6 -19.77 14.05 22.41
C LYS A 6 -19.28 12.69 21.93
N ILE A 7 -19.86 11.59 22.43
CA ILE A 7 -19.52 10.23 21.97
C ILE A 7 -19.96 10.01 20.51
N ALA A 8 -21.13 10.52 20.12
CA ALA A 8 -21.61 10.42 18.74
C ALA A 8 -20.77 11.26 17.77
N VAL A 9 -20.36 12.48 18.16
CA VAL A 9 -19.45 13.32 17.38
C VAL A 9 -18.05 12.73 17.35
N GLN A 10 -17.50 12.21 18.45
CA GLN A 10 -16.22 11.49 18.43
C GLN A 10 -16.28 10.24 17.55
N ARG A 11 -17.36 9.45 17.60
CA ARG A 11 -17.55 8.29 16.73
C ARG A 11 -17.76 8.68 15.27
N LYS A 12 -18.43 9.80 14.98
CA LYS A 12 -18.63 10.31 13.61
C LYS A 12 -17.36 10.96 13.06
N VAL A 13 -16.56 11.62 13.90
CA VAL A 13 -15.23 12.14 13.56
C VAL A 13 -14.22 11.00 13.39
N LEU A 14 -14.27 9.95 14.22
CA LEU A 14 -13.47 8.72 14.04
C LEU A 14 -13.91 7.89 12.83
N ALA A 15 -15.20 7.91 12.48
CA ALA A 15 -15.73 7.26 11.29
C ALA A 15 -15.45 8.04 10.00
N VAL A 16 -15.27 9.36 10.08
CA VAL A 16 -14.87 10.24 8.97
C VAL A 16 -13.34 10.34 8.83
N ALA A 17 -12.58 10.08 9.91
CA ALA A 17 -11.12 10.16 9.93
C ALA A 17 -10.41 8.81 9.78
N ARG A 18 -11.11 7.70 9.61
CA ARG A 18 -10.48 6.49 9.07
C ARG A 18 -10.70 6.50 7.58
N SER A 19 -9.73 7.06 6.85
CA SER A 19 -9.69 7.02 5.40
C SER A 19 -9.71 5.56 4.97
N ARG A 20 -10.93 5.04 4.74
CA ARG A 20 -11.14 3.76 4.09
C ARG A 20 -10.60 3.95 2.69
N VAL A 21 -9.39 3.47 2.50
CA VAL A 21 -8.80 3.37 1.20
C VAL A 21 -9.51 2.20 0.53
N LYS A 22 -10.19 2.50 -0.57
CA LYS A 22 -10.68 1.47 -1.45
C LYS A 22 -9.47 0.98 -2.23
N TYR A 23 -9.16 -0.30 -2.09
CA TYR A 23 -8.13 -0.97 -2.86
C TYR A 23 -8.83 -1.79 -3.93
N PHE A 24 -8.32 -1.80 -5.14
CA PHE A 24 -8.79 -2.76 -6.12
C PHE A 24 -7.63 -3.50 -6.72
N TYR A 25 -7.81 -4.81 -6.84
CA TYR A 25 -6.88 -5.67 -7.53
C TYR A 25 -7.61 -6.93 -7.97
N GLY A 26 -7.29 -7.42 -9.18
CA GLY A 26 -7.99 -8.58 -9.74
C GLY A 26 -9.50 -8.38 -9.90
N GLY A 27 -9.98 -7.13 -9.96
CA GLY A 27 -11.40 -6.80 -10.06
C GLY A 27 -12.17 -6.79 -8.72
N VAL A 28 -11.50 -6.99 -7.59
CA VAL A 28 -12.15 -6.97 -6.26
C VAL A 28 -11.91 -5.64 -5.56
N ALA A 29 -12.98 -4.94 -5.24
CA ALA A 29 -12.96 -3.76 -4.37
C ALA A 29 -12.84 -4.19 -2.90
N CYS A 30 -11.72 -3.86 -2.27
CA CYS A 30 -11.52 -4.04 -0.84
C CYS A 30 -11.60 -2.69 -0.13
N HIS A 31 -12.48 -2.56 0.85
CA HIS A 31 -12.57 -1.35 1.68
C HIS A 31 -11.78 -1.56 2.97
N ALA A 32 -10.57 -1.01 3.05
CA ALA A 32 -9.76 -1.14 4.25
C ALA A 32 -9.07 0.18 4.65
N VAL A 33 -8.68 0.28 5.90
CA VAL A 33 -8.00 1.43 6.48
C VAL A 33 -6.56 1.00 6.74
N LYS A 34 -5.58 1.84 6.45
CA LYS A 34 -4.19 1.53 6.76
C LYS A 34 -4.03 1.13 8.24
N LEU A 35 -3.37 -0.01 8.48
CA LEU A 35 -2.96 -0.44 9.81
C LEU A 35 -1.86 0.52 10.31
N LEU A 36 -2.14 1.20 11.41
CA LEU A 36 -1.17 2.08 12.05
C LEU A 36 -0.12 1.26 12.80
N ARG A 37 1.05 1.84 13.03
CA ARG A 37 2.14 1.18 13.77
C ARG A 37 1.73 0.62 15.14
N THR A 38 0.85 1.32 15.85
CA THR A 38 0.34 0.89 17.16
C THR A 38 -0.76 -0.18 17.08
N GLY A 39 -1.26 -0.46 15.87
CA GLY A 39 -2.32 -1.43 15.62
C GLY A 39 -1.83 -2.85 15.35
N TYR A 40 -0.55 -3.05 15.06
CA TYR A 40 0.00 -4.41 14.87
C TYR A 40 0.10 -5.13 16.22
N THR A 41 -0.56 -6.28 16.34
CA THR A 41 -0.70 -7.04 17.60
C THR A 41 -0.22 -8.48 17.46
N GLU A 42 -0.13 -9.21 18.58
CA GLU A 42 0.19 -10.64 18.56
C GLU A 42 -0.82 -11.47 17.77
N GLN A 43 -2.09 -11.07 17.71
CA GLN A 43 -3.10 -11.76 16.89
C GLN A 43 -2.72 -11.73 15.40
N HIS A 44 -2.15 -10.62 14.91
CA HIS A 44 -1.66 -10.53 13.53
C HIS A 44 -0.53 -11.53 13.29
N ARG A 45 0.42 -11.60 14.22
CA ARG A 45 1.55 -12.53 14.14
C ARG A 45 1.08 -13.99 14.14
N LEU A 46 0.12 -14.34 14.99
CA LEU A 46 -0.45 -15.70 15.04
C LEU A 46 -1.18 -16.06 13.74
N ALA A 47 -2.02 -15.17 13.22
CA ALA A 47 -2.72 -15.39 11.95
C ALA A 47 -1.74 -15.59 10.78
N LEU A 48 -0.66 -14.79 10.72
CA LEU A 48 0.37 -14.91 9.69
C LEU A 48 1.20 -16.20 9.82
N ARG A 49 1.44 -16.71 11.03
CA ARG A 49 2.18 -17.98 11.22
C ARG A 49 1.44 -19.21 10.68
N GLU A 50 0.11 -19.17 10.69
CA GLU A 50 -0.73 -20.26 10.16
C GLU A 50 -1.02 -20.13 8.66
N LEU A 51 -0.55 -19.05 8.03
CA LEU A 51 -0.76 -18.76 6.62
C LEU A 51 -0.25 -19.90 5.73
N ALA A 52 -1.03 -20.23 4.72
CA ALA A 52 -0.66 -21.18 3.68
C ALA A 52 -0.83 -20.54 2.29
N MET A 53 -0.34 -21.22 1.25
CA MET A 53 -0.48 -20.79 -0.14
C MET A 53 -1.37 -21.79 -0.88
N SER A 54 -2.36 -21.29 -1.63
CA SER A 54 -3.18 -22.11 -2.51
C SER A 54 -2.38 -22.58 -3.73
N HIS A 55 -2.91 -23.57 -4.46
CA HIS A 55 -2.33 -24.01 -5.74
C HIS A 55 -2.34 -22.91 -6.81
N ARG A 56 -3.11 -21.83 -6.61
CA ARG A 56 -3.20 -20.66 -7.51
C ARG A 56 -2.28 -19.52 -7.09
N GLY A 57 -1.52 -19.68 -6.00
CA GLY A 57 -0.69 -18.59 -5.47
C GLY A 57 -1.46 -17.57 -4.64
N GLU A 58 -2.64 -17.94 -4.10
CA GLU A 58 -3.41 -17.08 -3.19
C GLU A 58 -3.05 -17.41 -1.74
N LEU A 59 -2.94 -16.39 -0.87
CA LEU A 59 -2.70 -16.65 0.55
C LEU A 59 -4.00 -17.11 1.24
N ILE A 60 -3.93 -18.24 1.94
CA ILE A 60 -5.03 -18.85 2.68
C ILE A 60 -4.79 -18.66 4.17
N PHE A 61 -5.74 -17.99 4.83
CA PHE A 61 -5.77 -17.83 6.28
C PHE A 61 -6.68 -18.91 6.90
N THR A 62 -6.29 -19.42 8.07
CA THR A 62 -7.11 -20.36 8.85
C THR A 62 -8.20 -19.63 9.63
N GLU A 63 -7.92 -18.42 10.10
CA GLU A 63 -8.86 -17.57 10.82
C GLU A 63 -9.80 -16.85 9.83
N ALA A 64 -11.09 -16.85 10.14
CA ALA A 64 -12.10 -16.21 9.31
C ALA A 64 -11.96 -14.67 9.31
N GLY A 65 -12.35 -14.03 8.20
CA GLY A 65 -12.37 -12.58 8.07
C GLY A 65 -11.07 -11.95 7.56
N TRP A 66 -9.97 -12.70 7.56
CA TRP A 66 -8.73 -12.29 6.90
C TRP A 66 -8.86 -12.41 5.38
N GLN A 67 -8.28 -11.43 4.69
CA GLN A 67 -8.24 -11.41 3.23
C GLN A 67 -6.82 -11.06 2.78
N SER A 68 -6.46 -11.54 1.59
CA SER A 68 -5.27 -11.05 0.91
C SER A 68 -5.54 -10.80 -0.55
N VAL A 69 -4.71 -9.91 -1.08
CA VAL A 69 -4.75 -9.48 -2.46
C VAL A 69 -3.31 -9.38 -2.91
N TRP A 70 -2.91 -10.12 -3.95
CA TRP A 70 -1.61 -9.92 -4.57
C TRP A 70 -1.50 -8.48 -5.05
N VAL A 71 -0.36 -7.81 -4.91
CA VAL A 71 -0.19 -6.41 -5.38
C VAL A 71 0.77 -6.38 -6.55
N GLY A 72 1.80 -7.22 -6.51
CA GLY A 72 2.77 -7.32 -7.57
C GLY A 72 4.02 -8.01 -7.08
N ALA A 73 4.99 -8.12 -7.97
CA ALA A 73 6.27 -8.72 -7.64
C ALA A 73 7.41 -7.96 -8.33
N GLY A 74 8.53 -7.83 -7.61
CA GLY A 74 9.82 -7.33 -8.12
C GLY A 74 10.75 -8.50 -8.42
N GLU A 75 12.05 -8.31 -8.58
CA GLU A 75 12.96 -9.44 -8.85
C GLU A 75 13.10 -10.40 -7.64
N GLU A 76 13.02 -9.85 -6.42
CA GLU A 76 13.43 -10.56 -5.20
C GLU A 76 12.25 -10.83 -4.24
N LYS A 77 11.11 -10.20 -4.47
CA LYS A 77 9.94 -10.30 -3.58
C LYS A 77 8.60 -10.18 -4.30
N SER A 78 7.60 -10.83 -3.73
CA SER A 78 6.19 -10.63 -4.06
C SER A 78 5.48 -9.93 -2.91
N VAL A 79 4.66 -8.93 -3.21
CA VAL A 79 3.94 -8.15 -2.21
C VAL A 79 2.46 -8.48 -2.26
N TYR A 80 1.86 -8.71 -1.10
CA TYR A 80 0.43 -8.86 -0.91
C TYR A 80 -0.08 -7.77 0.01
N LEU A 81 -1.24 -7.22 -0.30
CA LEU A 81 -2.05 -6.45 0.62
C LEU A 81 -2.82 -7.46 1.48
N VAL A 82 -2.63 -7.41 2.79
CA VAL A 82 -3.37 -8.21 3.76
C VAL A 82 -4.35 -7.31 4.49
N ILE A 83 -5.58 -7.79 4.64
CA ILE A 83 -6.67 -7.09 5.31
C ILE A 83 -7.15 -7.98 6.45
N ASP A 84 -7.12 -7.44 7.67
CA ASP A 84 -7.56 -8.14 8.87
C ASP A 84 -9.12 -8.14 9.01
N PRO A 85 -9.68 -8.89 9.99
CA PRO A 85 -11.11 -8.91 10.26
C PRO A 85 -11.72 -7.54 10.67
N HIS A 86 -10.90 -6.57 11.02
CA HIS A 86 -11.28 -5.20 11.36
C HIS A 86 -11.14 -4.23 10.18
N SER A 87 -10.92 -4.76 8.97
CA SER A 87 -10.67 -3.99 7.75
C SER A 87 -9.45 -3.08 7.86
N GLN A 88 -8.40 -3.53 8.55
CA GLN A 88 -7.11 -2.86 8.64
C GLN A 88 -6.11 -3.50 7.66
N ALA A 89 -5.41 -2.67 6.90
CA ALA A 89 -4.59 -3.06 5.77
C ALA A 89 -3.10 -2.88 6.06
N PHE A 90 -2.30 -3.90 5.76
CA PHE A 90 -0.84 -3.84 5.76
C PHE A 90 -0.27 -4.62 4.56
N ALA A 91 1.02 -4.43 4.27
CA ALA A 91 1.69 -5.16 3.21
C ALA A 91 2.50 -6.33 3.78
N LEU A 92 2.39 -7.49 3.15
CA LEU A 92 3.19 -8.67 3.41
C LEU A 92 4.11 -8.91 2.21
N GLU A 93 5.42 -8.84 2.42
CA GLU A 93 6.42 -9.16 1.41
C GLU A 93 6.88 -10.60 1.60
N LEU A 94 6.77 -11.42 0.55
CA LEU A 94 7.28 -12.79 0.51
C LEU A 94 8.56 -12.78 -0.31
N VAL A 95 9.64 -13.32 0.26
CA VAL A 95 10.99 -13.18 -0.29
C VAL A 95 11.42 -14.42 -1.05
N GLY A 96 12.07 -14.23 -2.20
CA GLY A 96 12.74 -15.28 -2.97
C GLY A 96 14.05 -15.71 -2.32
N ARG A 97 14.42 -16.99 -2.46
CA ARG A 97 15.64 -17.56 -1.84
C ARG A 97 16.94 -16.99 -2.41
N ASP A 98 16.91 -16.49 -3.64
CA ASP A 98 18.09 -15.97 -4.34
C ASP A 98 18.19 -14.45 -4.18
N GLY A 99 19.09 -14.02 -3.30
CA GLY A 99 19.64 -12.68 -3.32
C GLY A 99 18.65 -11.57 -2.99
N TYR A 100 17.93 -11.64 -1.87
CA TYR A 100 17.34 -10.43 -1.28
C TYR A 100 18.48 -9.44 -0.99
N LYS A 101 18.59 -8.39 -1.81
CA LYS A 101 19.70 -7.43 -1.77
C LYS A 101 19.34 -6.19 -0.93
N ASP A 102 18.64 -6.39 0.17
CA ASP A 102 18.29 -5.35 1.15
C ASP A 102 17.50 -4.17 0.55
N GLY A 103 16.48 -4.44 -0.28
CA GLY A 103 15.50 -3.43 -0.64
C GLY A 103 14.84 -2.83 0.61
N ARG A 104 14.78 -1.49 0.70
CA ARG A 104 14.29 -0.80 1.90
C ARG A 104 13.04 0.01 1.64
N LEU A 105 12.14 -0.02 2.63
CA LEU A 105 11.12 0.99 2.84
C LEU A 105 11.75 2.15 3.63
N VAL A 106 11.86 3.31 3.01
CA VAL A 106 12.42 4.53 3.60
C VAL A 106 11.31 5.34 4.27
N ASP A 107 11.58 5.83 5.48
CA ASP A 107 10.65 6.63 6.29
C ASP A 107 9.29 5.98 6.53
N GLY A 108 9.26 4.64 6.45
CA GLY A 108 8.13 3.81 6.77
C GLY A 108 8.41 2.82 7.89
N HIS A 109 7.51 1.87 8.08
CA HIS A 109 7.53 0.95 9.21
C HIS A 109 7.46 -0.50 8.76
N TYR A 110 8.45 -1.28 9.17
CA TYR A 110 8.33 -2.72 9.29
C TYR A 110 7.71 -3.02 10.65
N PHE A 111 6.60 -3.74 10.65
CA PHE A 111 5.92 -4.17 11.86
C PHE A 111 6.53 -5.44 12.43
N ASP A 112 6.99 -6.34 11.56
CA ASP A 112 7.52 -7.64 11.95
C ASP A 112 8.37 -8.26 10.84
N GLU A 113 9.24 -9.16 11.24
CA GLU A 113 9.95 -10.09 10.36
C GLU A 113 9.68 -11.49 10.87
N LEU A 114 9.26 -12.39 9.98
CA LEU A 114 8.84 -13.72 10.36
C LEU A 114 9.18 -14.77 9.30
N TYR A 115 9.27 -16.01 9.76
CA TYR A 115 9.46 -17.17 8.92
C TYR A 115 8.17 -18.02 8.93
N ILE A 116 7.58 -18.23 7.75
CA ILE A 116 6.40 -19.10 7.55
C ILE A 116 6.86 -20.33 6.75
N PRO A 117 7.15 -21.46 7.41
CA PRO A 117 7.64 -22.67 6.73
C PRO A 117 6.71 -23.16 5.63
N ARG A 118 5.39 -22.99 5.82
CA ARG A 118 4.34 -23.40 4.87
C ARG A 118 4.35 -22.61 3.56
N LEU A 119 5.07 -21.49 3.47
CA LEU A 119 5.23 -20.74 2.23
C LEU A 119 6.52 -21.10 1.50
N SER A 120 7.44 -21.83 2.14
CA SER A 120 8.72 -22.22 1.55
C SER A 120 8.53 -23.18 0.38
N GLY A 121 9.24 -22.94 -0.72
CA GLY A 121 9.20 -23.78 -1.92
C GLY A 121 8.02 -23.52 -2.85
N HIS A 122 7.06 -22.69 -2.46
CA HIS A 122 5.99 -22.26 -3.36
C HIS A 122 6.54 -21.34 -4.45
N GLN A 123 6.08 -21.54 -5.68
CA GLN A 123 6.32 -20.62 -6.79
C GLN A 123 5.58 -19.31 -6.55
N TRP A 124 6.05 -18.24 -7.19
CA TRP A 124 5.37 -16.96 -7.16
C TRP A 124 4.00 -17.02 -7.84
N HIS A 125 3.19 -15.97 -7.66
CA HIS A 125 1.87 -15.87 -8.27
C HIS A 125 1.97 -16.15 -9.79
N PRO A 126 1.04 -16.91 -10.40
CA PRO A 126 1.15 -17.33 -11.81
C PRO A 126 1.30 -16.17 -12.81
N ASP A 127 0.77 -15.00 -12.47
CA ASP A 127 0.86 -13.78 -13.29
C ASP A 127 2.19 -13.01 -13.12
N SER A 128 3.08 -13.49 -12.24
CA SER A 128 4.43 -12.94 -12.09
C SER A 128 5.28 -13.27 -13.31
N ILE A 129 6.00 -12.25 -13.81
CA ILE A 129 7.03 -12.45 -14.85
C ILE A 129 8.31 -13.10 -14.28
N PHE A 130 8.43 -13.18 -12.96
CA PHE A 130 9.56 -13.76 -12.25
C PHE A 130 9.20 -15.16 -11.74
N GLY A 131 10.04 -16.14 -12.06
CA GLY A 131 9.83 -17.57 -11.75
C GLY A 131 10.61 -18.07 -10.54
N HIS A 132 10.58 -17.31 -9.43
CA HIS A 132 11.30 -17.68 -8.21
C HIS A 132 10.44 -18.50 -7.24
N THR A 133 11.10 -19.22 -6.33
CA THR A 133 10.46 -19.89 -5.19
C THR A 133 10.65 -19.10 -3.91
N PHE A 134 9.60 -19.01 -3.10
CA PHE A 134 9.66 -18.37 -1.80
C PHE A 134 10.56 -19.14 -0.82
N SER A 135 11.32 -18.41 -0.01
CA SER A 135 12.17 -18.97 1.04
C SER A 135 11.40 -19.33 2.32
N GLY A 136 10.19 -18.77 2.47
CA GLY A 136 9.42 -18.74 3.71
C GLY A 136 9.69 -17.49 4.56
N GLN A 137 10.70 -16.68 4.24
CA GLN A 137 10.94 -15.41 4.92
C GLN A 137 9.92 -14.36 4.45
N CYS A 138 9.36 -13.63 5.41
CA CYS A 138 8.35 -12.63 5.18
C CYS A 138 8.61 -11.36 5.98
N TYR A 139 8.33 -10.22 5.36
CA TYR A 139 8.36 -8.91 6.02
C TYR A 139 6.96 -8.34 6.08
N VAL A 140 6.53 -7.98 7.29
CA VAL A 140 5.27 -7.28 7.52
C VAL A 140 5.60 -5.79 7.60
N ARG A 141 4.99 -5.00 6.74
CA ARG A 141 5.24 -3.56 6.73
C ARG A 141 3.98 -2.77 6.49
N GLU A 142 4.08 -1.47 6.74
CA GLU A 142 3.02 -0.55 6.42
C GLU A 142 2.67 -0.61 4.92
N PHE A 143 1.38 -0.50 4.65
CA PHE A 143 0.91 -0.34 3.29
C PHE A 143 1.03 1.13 2.88
N ILE A 144 1.67 1.38 1.73
CA ILE A 144 1.82 2.72 1.15
C ILE A 144 0.75 2.90 0.07
N TYR A 145 -0.20 3.80 0.32
CA TYR A 145 -1.24 4.11 -0.67
C TYR A 145 -0.80 5.26 -1.55
N GLY A 146 -0.82 5.07 -2.86
CA GLY A 146 -0.30 6.07 -3.78
C GLY A 146 -0.14 5.54 -5.18
N GLU A 147 0.64 6.25 -5.97
CA GLU A 147 1.08 5.84 -7.30
C GLU A 147 2.61 5.87 -7.36
N THR A 148 3.21 5.02 -8.18
CA THR A 148 4.66 5.13 -8.42
C THR A 148 4.97 6.39 -9.19
N LEU A 149 6.15 6.97 -8.97
CA LEU A 149 6.61 8.15 -9.70
C LEU A 149 6.75 7.89 -11.21
N ALA A 150 6.92 6.63 -11.63
CA ALA A 150 6.94 6.23 -13.05
C ALA A 150 5.60 6.47 -13.77
N GLY A 151 4.59 6.98 -13.06
CA GLY A 151 3.28 7.28 -13.58
C GLY A 151 2.33 6.09 -13.49
N ASP A 152 1.24 6.18 -14.24
CA ASP A 152 0.15 5.21 -14.27
C ASP A 152 0.67 3.80 -14.52
N LEU A 153 0.90 3.07 -13.43
CA LEU A 153 0.78 1.62 -13.44
C LEU A 153 -0.71 1.35 -13.65
N SER A 154 -1.13 1.48 -14.91
CA SER A 154 -2.47 1.11 -15.41
C SER A 154 -2.91 -0.27 -14.88
N ARG A 155 -1.98 -1.11 -14.45
CA ARG A 155 -2.17 -2.37 -13.73
C ARG A 155 -3.01 -2.27 -12.44
N PHE A 156 -3.14 -1.11 -11.81
CA PHE A 156 -3.89 -0.97 -10.55
C PHE A 156 -5.31 -0.42 -10.70
N TYR A 157 -5.62 0.20 -11.83
CA TYR A 157 -6.93 0.79 -12.03
C TYR A 157 -7.90 -0.20 -12.63
N THR A 158 -9.01 -0.42 -11.92
CA THR A 158 -10.11 -1.24 -12.45
C THR A 158 -10.66 -0.69 -13.74
N GLU A 159 -11.24 -1.57 -14.54
CA GLU A 159 -12.01 -1.17 -15.71
C GLU A 159 -13.15 -0.22 -15.31
N GLU A 160 -13.74 -0.40 -14.14
CA GLU A 160 -14.74 0.48 -13.55
C GLU A 160 -14.19 1.88 -13.28
N TYR A 161 -13.02 2.00 -12.64
CA TYR A 161 -12.38 3.29 -12.41
C TYR A 161 -12.01 3.97 -13.73
N ARG A 162 -11.48 3.22 -14.70
CA ARG A 162 -11.17 3.74 -16.04
C ARG A 162 -12.45 4.21 -16.75
N ALA A 163 -13.53 3.45 -16.67
CA ALA A 163 -14.83 3.82 -17.22
C ALA A 163 -15.40 5.06 -16.53
N MET A 164 -15.22 5.17 -15.22
CA MET A 164 -15.60 6.34 -14.45
C MET A 164 -14.79 7.59 -14.84
N LEU A 165 -13.47 7.49 -14.97
CA LEU A 165 -12.62 8.57 -15.48
C LEU A 165 -13.03 9.02 -16.89
N ARG A 166 -13.51 8.11 -17.73
CA ARG A 166 -14.06 8.45 -19.05
C ARG A 166 -15.37 9.24 -18.96
N ARG A 167 -16.21 8.94 -17.96
CA ARG A 167 -17.51 9.60 -17.74
C ARG A 167 -17.39 10.93 -16.98
N ASN A 168 -16.42 11.05 -16.07
CA ASN A 168 -16.22 12.22 -15.22
C ASN A 168 -15.07 13.10 -15.76
N ILE A 169 -15.36 13.91 -16.78
CA ILE A 169 -14.39 14.79 -17.43
C ILE A 169 -13.75 15.77 -16.42
N LEU A 170 -14.57 16.35 -15.52
CA LEU A 170 -14.06 17.28 -14.51
C LEU A 170 -13.11 16.57 -13.53
N GLY A 171 -13.52 15.42 -12.98
CA GLY A 171 -12.69 14.63 -12.08
C GLY A 171 -11.38 14.18 -12.73
N ARG A 172 -11.42 13.81 -14.02
CA ARG A 172 -10.22 13.48 -14.80
C ARG A 172 -9.29 14.69 -14.96
N THR A 173 -9.81 15.86 -15.30
CA THR A 173 -9.01 17.08 -15.44
C THR A 173 -8.38 17.49 -14.12
N VAL A 174 -9.16 17.49 -13.03
CA VAL A 174 -8.65 17.77 -11.68
C VAL A 174 -7.55 16.79 -11.30
N THR A 175 -7.77 15.48 -11.48
CA THR A 175 -6.76 14.46 -11.16
C THR A 175 -5.51 14.62 -12.00
N PHE A 176 -5.63 14.92 -13.29
CA PHE A 176 -4.49 15.17 -14.17
C PHE A 176 -3.65 16.36 -13.70
N ILE A 177 -4.31 17.48 -13.36
CA ILE A 177 -3.63 18.67 -12.84
C ILE A 177 -2.95 18.35 -11.50
N SER A 178 -3.65 17.72 -10.57
CA SER A 178 -3.11 17.33 -9.25
C SER A 178 -1.92 16.39 -9.37
N ARG A 179 -1.96 15.42 -10.29
CA ARG A 179 -0.82 14.55 -10.60
C ARG A 179 0.38 15.34 -11.12
N ARG A 180 0.18 16.20 -12.12
CA ARG A 180 1.27 17.03 -12.68
C ARG A 180 1.89 17.92 -11.60
N LEU A 181 1.06 18.49 -10.74
CA LEU A 181 1.50 19.28 -9.61
C LEU A 181 2.24 18.43 -8.56
N ALA A 182 1.73 17.24 -8.23
CA ALA A 182 2.41 16.31 -7.32
C ALA A 182 3.80 15.94 -7.85
N HIS A 183 3.91 15.54 -9.11
CA HIS A 183 5.19 15.24 -9.77
C HIS A 183 6.17 16.42 -9.68
N PHE A 184 5.69 17.64 -9.97
CA PHE A 184 6.52 18.85 -9.87
C PHE A 184 7.01 19.08 -8.43
N ILE A 185 6.11 18.94 -7.45
CA ILE A 185 6.44 19.15 -6.03
C ILE A 185 7.43 18.09 -5.51
N VAL A 186 7.28 16.83 -5.95
CA VAL A 186 8.11 15.73 -5.46
C VAL A 186 9.46 15.61 -6.16
N ASP A 187 9.69 16.27 -7.31
CA ASP A 187 10.93 16.13 -8.09
C ASP A 187 12.18 16.44 -7.25
N ASN A 188 12.19 17.54 -6.49
CA ASN A 188 13.29 17.87 -5.58
C ASN A 188 13.51 16.81 -4.48
N ALA A 189 12.43 16.16 -4.00
CA ALA A 189 12.57 15.06 -3.06
C ALA A 189 13.13 13.81 -3.75
N TYR A 190 12.72 13.54 -4.99
CA TYR A 190 13.21 12.42 -5.78
C TYR A 190 14.70 12.54 -6.08
N GLN A 191 15.19 13.73 -6.47
CA GLN A 191 16.63 13.96 -6.66
C GLN A 191 17.43 13.70 -5.38
N ARG A 192 16.91 14.09 -4.22
CA ARG A 192 17.54 13.79 -2.91
C ARG A 192 17.56 12.29 -2.61
N ILE A 193 16.48 11.56 -2.90
CA ILE A 193 16.46 10.09 -2.76
C ILE A 193 17.52 9.48 -3.68
N LYS A 194 17.58 9.90 -4.94
CA LYS A 194 18.54 9.40 -5.93
C LYS A 194 20.00 9.62 -5.53
N GLN A 195 20.30 10.68 -4.78
CA GLN A 195 21.64 10.95 -4.23
C GLN A 195 21.99 10.03 -3.06
N ASN A 196 21.02 9.67 -2.22
CA ASN A 196 21.24 8.90 -0.99
C ASN A 196 21.11 7.38 -1.19
N TYR A 197 20.40 6.95 -2.24
CA TYR A 197 20.07 5.56 -2.46
C TYR A 197 20.40 5.11 -3.89
N ARG A 198 21.02 3.92 -4.02
CA ARG A 198 21.16 3.21 -5.30
C ARG A 198 19.86 2.49 -5.65
N ASP A 199 19.77 2.08 -6.90
CA ASP A 199 18.56 1.44 -7.49
C ASP A 199 17.31 2.32 -7.35
N THR A 200 17.51 3.63 -7.19
CA THR A 200 16.44 4.63 -7.23
C THR A 200 15.94 4.73 -8.66
N HIS A 201 14.84 4.04 -8.92
CA HIS A 201 14.04 4.15 -10.13
C HIS A 201 12.67 4.73 -9.78
N GLU A 202 12.02 5.41 -10.72
CA GLU A 202 10.70 6.00 -10.50
C GLU A 202 9.62 4.93 -10.16
N ALA A 203 9.89 3.67 -10.48
CA ALA A 203 9.06 2.52 -10.10
C ALA A 203 9.23 2.08 -8.62
N ASN A 204 10.36 2.45 -8.00
CA ASN A 204 10.71 2.06 -6.61
C ASN A 204 10.36 3.16 -5.60
N VAL A 205 9.69 4.21 -6.06
CA VAL A 205 9.29 5.37 -5.25
C VAL A 205 7.83 5.67 -5.51
N MET A 206 7.07 5.91 -4.45
CA MET A 206 5.65 6.21 -4.51
C MET A 206 5.37 7.65 -4.10
N ILE A 207 4.48 8.31 -4.83
CA ILE A 207 3.74 9.48 -4.37
C ILE A 207 2.66 8.95 -3.42
N GLU A 208 2.99 8.88 -2.13
CA GLU A 208 2.08 8.43 -1.07
C GLU A 208 1.03 9.52 -0.82
N ARG A 209 -0.24 9.10 -0.86
CA ARG A 209 -1.40 9.91 -0.50
C ARG A 209 -1.69 9.75 0.98
N LEU A 210 -1.67 10.87 1.69
CA LEU A 210 -1.95 10.94 3.11
C LEU A 210 -3.27 11.67 3.34
N PRO A 211 -4.11 11.19 4.27
CA PRO A 211 -5.32 11.93 4.60
C PRO A 211 -4.99 13.22 5.33
N LEU A 212 -5.88 14.23 5.27
CA LEU A 212 -5.63 15.54 5.87
C LEU A 212 -5.40 15.52 7.38
N HIS A 213 -5.99 14.56 8.08
CA HIS A 213 -5.75 14.40 9.52
C HIS A 213 -4.39 13.76 9.83
N ASN A 214 -3.72 13.18 8.83
CA ASN A 214 -2.38 12.58 8.88
C ASN A 214 -2.06 11.92 10.23
N PRO A 215 -2.68 10.79 10.55
CA PRO A 215 -2.74 10.26 11.92
C PRO A 215 -1.36 9.84 12.45
N GLU A 216 -0.41 9.60 11.54
CA GLU A 216 0.96 9.20 11.84
C GLU A 216 1.92 10.40 11.91
N ASN A 217 1.42 11.63 11.71
CA ASN A 217 2.22 12.86 11.64
C ASN A 217 3.42 12.73 10.67
N LYS A 218 3.25 12.00 9.58
CA LYS A 218 4.28 11.80 8.56
C LYS A 218 4.63 13.15 7.92
N SER A 219 5.91 13.37 7.61
CA SER A 219 6.32 14.54 6.83
C SER A 219 5.66 14.51 5.45
N HIS A 220 5.14 15.66 5.01
CA HIS A 220 4.44 15.79 3.74
C HIS A 220 4.65 17.17 3.14
N PHE A 221 4.30 17.31 1.87
CA PHE A 221 4.27 18.61 1.23
C PHE A 221 3.10 19.45 1.79
N PRO A 222 3.31 20.75 2.03
CA PRO A 222 2.35 21.58 2.76
C PRO A 222 1.07 21.87 1.98
N LEU A 223 1.10 21.77 0.66
CA LEU A 223 -0.05 22.03 -0.20
C LEU A 223 -0.90 20.75 -0.34
N PRO A 224 -2.12 20.70 0.20
CA PRO A 224 -3.02 19.59 -0.07
C PRO A 224 -3.45 19.61 -1.54
N LEU A 225 -3.61 18.43 -2.12
CA LEU A 225 -4.04 18.24 -3.51
C LEU A 225 -5.41 17.56 -3.55
N LEU A 226 -6.15 17.82 -4.61
CA LEU A 226 -7.47 17.23 -4.84
C LEU A 226 -7.33 16.00 -5.73
N TRP A 227 -7.71 14.82 -5.24
CA TRP A 227 -7.55 13.55 -5.93
C TRP A 227 -8.90 12.90 -6.18
N LEU A 228 -9.12 12.31 -7.36
CA LEU A 228 -10.31 11.48 -7.60
C LEU A 228 -10.05 10.07 -7.08
N GLU A 229 -10.82 9.66 -6.08
CA GLU A 229 -10.83 8.29 -5.58
C GLU A 229 -11.65 7.38 -6.49
N GLU A 230 -11.53 6.08 -6.29
CA GLU A 230 -12.14 5.08 -7.17
C GLU A 230 -13.65 4.97 -7.06
N ASP A 231 -14.24 5.53 -6.01
CA ASP A 231 -15.70 5.71 -5.88
C ASP A 231 -16.22 6.97 -6.61
N GLY A 232 -15.33 7.73 -7.25
CA GLY A 232 -15.64 8.94 -7.99
C GLY A 232 -15.72 10.19 -7.14
N GLN A 233 -15.38 10.12 -5.86
CA GLN A 233 -15.31 11.29 -4.99
C GLN A 233 -13.97 12.00 -5.15
N LEU A 234 -14.02 13.33 -5.17
CA LEU A 234 -12.83 14.15 -5.06
C LEU A 234 -12.50 14.33 -3.57
N VAL A 235 -11.31 13.91 -3.17
CA VAL A 235 -10.82 14.02 -1.80
C VAL A 235 -9.60 14.92 -1.73
N TRP A 236 -9.52 15.71 -0.67
CA TRP A 236 -8.30 16.44 -0.36
C TRP A 236 -7.35 15.51 0.38
N CYS A 237 -6.11 15.45 -0.08
CA CYS A 237 -5.05 14.67 0.55
C CYS A 237 -3.75 15.47 0.58
N TYR A 238 -2.92 15.22 1.59
CA TYR A 238 -1.51 15.56 1.49
C TYR A 238 -0.80 14.52 0.62
N VAL A 239 0.32 14.91 0.05
CA VAL A 239 1.21 14.01 -0.67
C VAL A 239 2.59 14.03 -0.04
N ARG A 240 3.28 12.90 -0.13
CA ARG A 240 4.72 12.79 0.15
C ARG A 240 5.36 11.82 -0.84
N LEU A 241 6.68 11.84 -0.90
CA LEU A 241 7.44 10.86 -1.67
C LEU A 241 8.01 9.81 -0.71
N THR A 242 7.74 8.53 -0.97
CA THR A 242 8.13 7.41 -0.12
C THR A 242 8.85 6.36 -0.96
N ALA A 243 10.11 6.07 -0.64
CA ALA A 243 10.85 5.03 -1.35
C ALA A 243 10.53 3.65 -0.74
N ILE A 244 10.11 2.71 -1.59
CA ILE A 244 9.54 1.41 -1.16
C ILE A 244 10.44 0.22 -1.49
N ASP A 245 11.43 0.41 -2.35
CA ASP A 245 12.37 -0.64 -2.74
C ASP A 245 13.70 -0.05 -3.24
N VAL A 246 14.36 0.72 -2.38
CA VAL A 246 15.67 1.35 -2.68
C VAL A 246 16.75 0.83 -1.74
N ARG A 247 18.02 0.98 -2.11
CA ARG A 247 19.15 0.48 -1.33
C ARG A 247 20.06 1.64 -0.91
N VAL A 248 20.62 1.56 0.30
CA VAL A 248 21.54 2.60 0.79
C VAL A 248 22.82 2.59 -0.05
N ASN A 249 23.33 3.76 -0.41
CA ASN A 249 24.68 3.86 -0.97
C ASN A 249 25.71 3.44 0.10
N PRO A 250 26.68 2.57 -0.24
CA PRO A 250 27.72 2.17 0.70
C PRO A 250 28.57 3.35 1.18
#